data_AF-A0A6B1GG29-F1
#
_entry.id   AF-A0A6B1GG29-F1
#
_cell.length_a   1.000
_cell.length_b   1.000
_cell.length_c   1.000
_cell.angle_alpha   90.00
_cell.angle_beta   90.00
_cell.angle_gamma   90.00
#
_symmetry.space_group_name_H-M   'P 1'
#
loop_
_entity.id
_entity.type
_entity.pdbx_description
1 polymer ?
#
loop_
_entity_poly.entity_id
_entity_poly.type
_entity_poly.pdbx_seq_one_letter_code
_entity_poly.pdbx_strand_id
1 'polypeptide(L)' 'MTVQELIELLAAYPPELRVVVNGYEDGFDDVAQERISITRIELDRGEHWWEGRHASPRSEAGTGAQVVDALVLRRESK' A
#
# COMPACT_ATOMS: atom_id res chain seq x y z
N MET A 1 -9.84 7.70 11.33
CA MET A 1 -9.26 9.07 11.39
C MET A 1 -10.00 9.99 10.43
N THR A 2 -10.01 11.29 10.69
CA THR A 2 -10.59 12.34 9.83
C THR A 2 -9.64 12.70 8.68
N VAL A 3 -10.13 13.52 7.74
CA VAL A 3 -9.30 14.07 6.65
C VAL A 3 -8.14 14.91 7.18
N GLN A 4 -8.38 15.75 8.20
CA GLN A 4 -7.34 16.60 8.79
C GLN A 4 -6.24 15.74 9.42
N GLU A 5 -6.62 14.74 10.22
CA GLU A 5 -5.67 13.81 10.85
C GLU A 5 -4.87 13.03 9.81
N LEU A 6 -5.52 12.60 8.72
CA LEU A 6 -4.83 11.92 7.62
C LEU A 6 -3.84 12.84 6.91
N ILE A 7 -4.19 14.10 6.65
CA ILE A 7 -3.29 15.07 6.00
C ILE A 7 -2.05 15.31 6.88
N GLU A 8 -2.24 15.55 8.17
CA GLU A 8 -1.15 15.76 9.12
C GLU A 8 -0.23 14.55 9.21
N LEU A 9 -0.81 13.34 9.23
CA LEU A 9 -0.06 12.10 9.22
C LEU A 9 0.74 11.93 7.92
N LEU A 10 0.12 12.16 6.76
CA LEU A 10 0.79 12.02 5.46
C LEU A 10 1.89 13.05 5.25
N ALA A 11 1.73 14.27 5.79
CA ALA A 11 2.74 15.33 5.72
C ALA A 11 4.04 14.98 6.47
N ALA A 12 4.02 13.98 7.36
CA ALA A 12 5.21 13.50 8.06
C ALA A 12 6.05 12.49 7.23
N TYR A 13 5.56 12.02 6.09
CA TYR A 13 6.28 11.08 5.20
C TYR A 13 6.98 11.79 4.04
N PRO A 14 7.98 11.16 3.39
CA PRO A 14 8.58 11.70 2.17
C PRO A 14 7.53 11.94 1.08
N PRO A 15 7.48 13.12 0.45
CA PRO A 15 6.41 13.50 -0.49
C PRO A 15 6.41 12.71 -1.80
N GLU A 16 7.54 12.09 -2.16
CA GLU A 16 7.70 11.23 -3.33
C GLU A 16 7.21 9.79 -3.11
N LEU A 17 6.87 9.44 -1.86
CA LEU A 17 6.53 8.09 -1.49
C LEU A 17 5.13 7.74 -2.02
N ARG A 18 5.04 6.62 -2.76
CA ARG A 18 3.77 6.19 -3.36
C ARG A 18 2.78 5.75 -2.28
N VAL A 19 1.53 6.18 -2.37
CA VAL A 19 0.46 5.75 -1.45
C VAL A 19 -0.37 4.66 -2.13
N VAL A 20 -0.56 3.52 -1.46
CA VAL A 20 -1.33 2.37 -1.96
C VAL A 20 -2.25 1.79 -0.87
N VAL A 21 -3.30 1.10 -1.30
CA VAL A 21 -4.20 0.31 -0.45
C VAL A 21 -4.08 -1.16 -0.83
N ASN A 22 -4.33 -2.08 0.11
CA ASN A 22 -4.39 -3.51 -0.19
C ASN A 22 -5.66 -3.89 -0.97
N GLY A 23 -5.61 -5.01 -1.71
CA GLY A 23 -6.74 -5.60 -2.45
C GLY A 23 -7.89 -6.09 -1.58
N TYR A 24 -8.99 -6.57 -2.20
CA TYR A 24 -10.36 -6.42 -1.67
C TYR A 24 -11.14 -7.71 -1.33
N GLU A 25 -12.02 -7.58 -0.32
CA GLU A 25 -13.38 -8.16 -0.16
C GLU A 25 -14.26 -7.12 0.60
N ASP A 26 -15.59 -7.16 0.48
CA ASP A 26 -16.54 -6.10 0.90
C ASP A 26 -16.39 -5.51 2.33
N GLY A 27 -16.64 -4.19 2.49
CA GLY A 27 -16.73 -3.50 3.78
C GLY A 27 -16.02 -2.13 3.86
N PHE A 28 -16.16 -1.41 4.98
CA PHE A 28 -15.47 -0.14 5.25
C PHE A 28 -14.95 -0.10 6.69
N ASP A 29 -13.70 0.29 6.86
CA ASP A 29 -13.09 0.62 8.16
C ASP A 29 -12.60 2.07 8.15
N ASP A 30 -12.52 2.65 9.35
CA ASP A 30 -11.71 3.84 9.54
C ASP A 30 -10.23 3.55 9.23
N VAL A 31 -9.56 4.51 8.59
CA VAL A 31 -8.10 4.48 8.53
C VAL A 31 -7.56 4.71 9.95
N ALA A 32 -6.65 3.84 10.37
CA ALA A 32 -5.98 3.91 11.67
C ALA A 32 -4.45 3.96 11.47
N GLN A 33 -3.74 4.74 12.27
CA GLN A 33 -2.31 5.01 12.07
C GLN A 33 -1.46 3.73 12.14
N GLU A 34 -1.82 2.82 13.05
CA GLU A 34 -1.21 1.51 13.24
C GLU A 34 -1.34 0.57 12.03
N ARG A 35 -2.22 0.91 11.08
CA ARG A 35 -2.45 0.15 9.83
C ARG A 35 -1.72 0.78 8.64
N ILE A 36 -0.95 1.84 8.86
CA ILE A 36 -0.14 2.51 7.86
C ILE A 36 1.32 2.08 8.02
N SER A 37 1.96 1.64 6.95
CA SER A 37 3.40 1.31 7.01
C SER A 37 4.07 1.44 5.65
N ILE A 38 5.37 1.70 5.67
CA ILE A 38 6.20 1.62 4.46
C ILE A 38 6.46 0.14 4.16
N THR A 39 6.08 -0.29 2.96
CA THR A 39 6.30 -1.66 2.48
C THR A 39 6.94 -1.61 1.11
N ARG A 40 7.90 -2.51 0.89
CA ARG A 40 8.51 -2.72 -0.42
C ARG A 40 7.54 -3.49 -1.33
N ILE A 41 7.23 -2.95 -2.50
CA ILE A 41 6.28 -3.52 -3.46
C ILE A 41 6.90 -3.61 -4.86
N GLU A 42 6.43 -4.56 -5.66
CA GLU A 42 6.75 -4.72 -7.06
C GLU A 42 5.64 -4.09 -7.92
N LEU A 43 6.01 -3.13 -8.75
CA LEU A 43 5.07 -2.40 -9.60
C LEU A 43 4.54 -3.26 -10.75
N ASP A 44 3.30 -3.01 -11.14
CA ASP A 44 2.63 -3.60 -12.32
C ASP A 44 2.68 -5.13 -12.43
N ARG A 45 2.79 -5.83 -11.30
CA ARG A 45 2.92 -7.29 -11.23
C ARG A 45 1.61 -8.02 -10.85
N GLY A 46 0.56 -7.29 -10.50
CA GLY A 46 -0.75 -7.90 -10.27
C GLY A 46 -1.31 -8.49 -11.57
N GLU A 47 -1.71 -9.76 -11.54
CA GLU A 47 -2.21 -10.47 -12.73
C GLU A 47 -3.75 -10.39 -12.81
N HIS A 48 -4.39 -10.20 -11.66
CA HIS A 48 -5.83 -10.15 -11.54
C HIS A 48 -6.33 -8.92 -10.77
N TRP A 49 -7.55 -8.49 -11.06
CA TRP A 49 -8.13 -7.28 -10.46
C TRP A 49 -8.29 -7.36 -8.93
N TRP A 50 -8.50 -8.57 -8.38
CA TRP A 50 -8.66 -8.79 -6.94
C TRP A 50 -7.32 -8.72 -6.18
N GLU A 51 -6.19 -8.91 -6.85
CA GLU A 51 -4.85 -8.80 -6.26
C GLU A 51 -4.39 -7.34 -6.12
N GLY A 52 -5.05 -6.44 -6.86
CA GLY A 52 -4.58 -5.07 -7.07
C GLY A 52 -3.50 -5.00 -8.15
N ARG A 53 -3.06 -3.78 -8.47
CA ARG A 53 -2.09 -3.51 -9.56
C ARG A 53 -0.64 -3.90 -9.21
N HIS A 54 -0.32 -3.96 -7.92
CA HIS A 54 1.03 -4.18 -7.40
C HIS A 54 1.04 -5.41 -6.51
N ALA A 55 2.21 -6.03 -6.35
CA ALA A 55 2.33 -7.22 -5.51
C ALA A 55 3.52 -7.11 -4.55
N SER A 56 3.56 -8.03 -3.58
CA SER A 56 4.79 -8.27 -2.82
C SER A 56 5.92 -8.69 -3.77
N PRO A 57 7.16 -8.23 -3.53
CA PRO A 57 8.29 -8.63 -4.34
C PRO A 57 8.47 -10.15 -4.33
N ARG A 58 8.75 -10.74 -5.49
CA ARG A 58 9.21 -12.14 -5.54
C ARG A 58 10.56 -12.28 -4.82
N SER A 59 10.80 -13.44 -4.21
CA SER A 59 12.09 -13.80 -3.58
C SER A 59 13.23 -13.85 -4.59
N GLU A 60 12.91 -14.09 -5.86
CA GLU A 60 13.85 -14.08 -6.98
C GLU A 60 13.60 -12.85 -7.83
N ALA A 61 14.62 -12.01 -7.99
CA ALA A 61 14.55 -10.81 -8.81
C ALA A 61 14.42 -11.21 -10.28
N GLY A 62 13.19 -11.25 -10.79
CA GLY A 62 12.94 -11.29 -12.22
C GLY A 62 13.60 -10.07 -12.87
N THR A 63 14.38 -10.30 -13.93
CA THR A 63 15.00 -9.23 -14.70
C THR A 63 13.91 -8.32 -15.29
N GLY A 64 13.76 -7.11 -14.74
CA GLY A 64 12.81 -6.10 -15.22
C GLY A 64 11.79 -5.61 -14.18
N ALA A 65 11.69 -6.25 -13.02
CA ALA A 65 10.77 -5.85 -11.95
C ALA A 65 11.20 -4.53 -11.29
N GLN A 66 10.34 -3.50 -11.35
CA GLN A 66 10.58 -2.25 -10.61
C GLN A 66 10.04 -2.39 -9.18
N VAL A 67 10.96 -2.44 -8.22
CA VAL A 67 10.65 -2.57 -6.80
C VAL A 67 10.87 -1.24 -6.09
N VAL A 68 9.85 -0.73 -5.40
CA VAL A 68 9.86 0.56 -4.70
C VAL A 68 9.31 0.44 -3.29
N ASP A 69 9.63 1.41 -2.43
CA ASP A 69 8.97 1.58 -1.15
C ASP A 69 7.67 2.39 -1.32
N ALA A 70 6.60 1.95 -0.68
CA ALA A 70 5.28 2.58 -0.74
C ALA A 70 4.61 2.61 0.64
N LEU A 71 3.81 3.65 0.88
CA LEU A 71 2.99 3.80 2.07
C LEU A 71 1.72 2.99 1.85
N VAL A 72 1.59 1.89 2.59
CA VAL A 72 0.45 0.98 2.48
C VAL A 72 -0.54 1.28 3.60
N LEU A 73 -1.76 1.63 3.24
CA LEU A 73 -2.92 1.72 4.14
C LEU A 73 -3.60 0.35 4.14
N ARG A 74 -3.45 -0.44 5.21
CA ARG A 74 -3.95 -1.82 5.28
C ARG A 74 -5.40 -1.91 5.78
N ARG A 75 -6.18 -2.84 5.21
CA ARG A 75 -7.44 -3.33 5.77
C ARG A 75 -7.22 -4.17 7.04
N GLU A 76 -8.23 -4.29 7.91
CA GLU A 76 -8.27 -5.29 8.96
C GLU A 76 -8.31 -6.66 8.30
N SER A 77 -7.46 -7.54 8.81
CA SER A 77 -7.60 -8.97 8.61
C SER A 77 -8.28 -9.50 9.86
N LYS A 78 -9.47 -10.08 9.73
CA LYS A 78 -10.08 -10.85 10.82
C LYS A 78 -9.21 -12.04 11.17
#